data_AF-A0A2D5XCQ2-F1
#
_entry.id   AF-A0A2D5XCQ2-F1
#
_cell.length_a   1.000
_cell.length_b   1.000
_cell.length_c   1.000
_cell.angle_alpha   90.00
_cell.angle_beta   90.00
_cell.angle_gamma   90.00
#
_symmetry.space_group_name_H-M   'P 1'
#
loop_
_entity.id
_entity.type
_entity.pdbx_description
1 polymer ?
#
loop_
_entity_poly.entity_id
_entity_poly.type
_entity_poly.pdbx_seq_one_letter_code
_entity_poly.pdbx_strand_id
1 'polypeptide(L)'
;MFVFVSWCLVTLFFSYVLSAILLKKTNKPFVSTLSFMIFAEIIMYCFYPYATLLLSSSYVAGSGWDMFFMFVMIMFLPLSFIISAPIIFFFFRSNVKQGNYIKSRTIKIALGAFVLLLLFLTVPSLVLGLAKVTKVPEFCKLELTGSARANCLDKVSKDKSDTATCLLYSHPGDKTNCVFNIAIQKDDASICYVIERNNYNCFQRMAFAKNDTSICELIERTDMKEYCLCMLIKGKDKWEYCNCQVGSNKYSPSCKSN
;
A
#
# COMPACT_ATOMS: atom_id res chain seq x y z
N MET A 1 2.38 -13.51 0.88
CA MET A 1 2.42 -14.99 0.85
C MET A 1 1.66 -15.62 2.03
N PHE A 2 1.98 -15.29 3.29
CA PHE A 2 1.30 -15.86 4.47
C PHE A 2 -0.24 -15.72 4.47
N VAL A 3 -0.75 -14.54 4.11
CA VAL A 3 -2.21 -14.30 4.05
C VAL A 3 -2.89 -15.23 3.02
N PHE A 4 -2.24 -15.48 1.89
CA PHE A 4 -2.77 -16.33 0.82
C PHE A 4 -2.80 -17.81 1.22
N VAL A 5 -1.72 -18.29 1.84
CA VAL A 5 -1.64 -19.68 2.35
C VAL A 5 -2.70 -19.91 3.43
N SER A 6 -2.87 -18.96 4.34
CA SER A 6 -3.91 -19.02 5.36
C SER A 6 -5.31 -19.09 4.74
N TRP A 7 -5.59 -18.29 3.71
CA TRP A 7 -6.89 -18.28 3.04
C TRP A 7 -7.19 -19.59 2.29
N CYS A 8 -6.18 -20.16 1.60
CA CYS A 8 -6.29 -21.49 0.97
C CYS A 8 -6.56 -22.60 1.98
N LEU A 9 -5.88 -22.59 3.14
CA LEU A 9 -6.09 -23.61 4.16
C LEU A 9 -7.48 -23.53 4.79
N VAL A 10 -7.98 -22.31 5.03
CA VAL A 10 -9.34 -22.11 5.56
C VAL A 10 -10.39 -22.58 4.56
N THR A 11 -10.26 -22.23 3.27
CA THR A 11 -11.21 -22.66 2.23
C THR A 11 -11.19 -24.17 2.01
N LEU A 12 -10.01 -24.80 1.99
CA LEU A 12 -9.87 -26.26 1.92
C LEU A 12 -10.48 -26.96 3.15
N PHE A 13 -10.28 -26.41 4.34
CA PHE A 13 -10.86 -26.97 5.56
C PHE A 13 -12.39 -26.90 5.54
N PHE A 14 -12.97 -25.75 5.18
CA PHE A 14 -14.42 -25.59 5.09
C PHE A 14 -15.04 -26.47 4.02
N SER A 15 -14.39 -26.58 2.85
CA SER A 15 -14.74 -27.52 1.79
C SER A 15 -14.85 -28.96 2.31
N TYR A 16 -13.79 -29.42 2.98
CA TYR A 16 -13.71 -30.76 3.53
C TYR A 16 -14.82 -31.01 4.56
N VAL A 17 -15.03 -30.08 5.49
CA VAL A 17 -16.08 -30.18 6.51
C VAL A 17 -17.47 -30.23 5.87
N LEU A 18 -17.72 -29.38 4.86
CA LEU A 18 -19.01 -29.34 4.17
C LEU A 18 -19.27 -30.66 3.43
N SER A 19 -18.27 -31.18 2.71
CA SER A 19 -18.37 -32.48 2.03
C SER A 19 -18.62 -33.62 3.01
N ALA A 20 -17.94 -33.64 4.16
CA ALA A 20 -18.16 -34.66 5.20
C ALA A 20 -19.59 -34.61 5.78
N ILE A 21 -20.12 -33.41 6.02
CA ILE A 21 -21.51 -33.21 6.49
C ILE A 21 -22.52 -33.70 5.45
N LEU A 22 -22.29 -33.41 4.17
CA LEU A 22 -23.17 -33.84 3.08
C LEU A 22 -23.17 -35.36 2.93
N LEU A 23 -21.99 -35.99 2.93
CA LEU A 23 -21.84 -37.45 2.83
C LEU A 23 -22.59 -38.18 3.95
N LYS A 24 -22.55 -37.67 5.19
CA LYS A 24 -23.24 -38.29 6.33
C LYS A 24 -24.76 -38.23 6.21
N LYS A 25 -25.31 -37.26 5.46
CA LYS A 25 -26.75 -36.98 5.44
C LYS A 25 -27.49 -37.59 4.25
N THR A 26 -26.79 -37.95 3.18
CA THR A 26 -27.41 -38.42 1.94
C THR A 26 -26.82 -39.74 1.49
N ASN A 27 -27.62 -40.81 1.56
CA ASN A 27 -27.24 -42.14 1.09
C ASN A 27 -27.32 -42.27 -0.46
N LYS A 28 -27.12 -41.17 -1.19
CA LYS A 28 -27.36 -41.09 -2.64
C LYS A 28 -26.06 -40.79 -3.42
N PRO A 29 -25.83 -41.48 -4.55
CA PRO A 29 -24.60 -41.34 -5.36
C PRO A 29 -24.41 -39.94 -5.96
N PHE A 30 -25.47 -39.14 -6.06
CA PHE A 30 -25.44 -37.78 -6.60
C PHE A 30 -24.57 -36.80 -5.79
N VAL A 31 -24.28 -37.11 -4.53
CA VAL A 31 -23.45 -36.25 -3.66
C VAL A 31 -21.95 -36.42 -3.93
N SER A 32 -21.54 -37.55 -4.52
CA SER A 32 -20.14 -37.79 -4.90
C SER A 32 -19.69 -36.85 -6.02
N THR A 33 -20.47 -36.72 -7.09
CA THR A 33 -20.15 -35.86 -8.24
C THR A 33 -20.14 -34.38 -7.87
N LEU A 34 -21.07 -33.95 -7.02
CA LEU A 34 -21.17 -32.56 -6.58
C LEU A 34 -20.01 -32.17 -5.64
N SER A 35 -19.60 -33.07 -4.75
CA SER A 35 -18.39 -32.87 -3.94
C SER A 35 -17.15 -32.75 -4.83
N PHE A 36 -17.06 -33.52 -5.90
CA PHE A 36 -15.93 -33.47 -6.83
C PHE A 36 -15.87 -32.14 -7.58
N MET A 37 -17.02 -31.62 -8.04
CA MET A 37 -17.10 -30.32 -8.71
C MET A 37 -16.70 -29.16 -7.78
N ILE A 38 -17.18 -29.17 -6.53
CA ILE A 38 -16.82 -28.16 -5.53
C ILE A 38 -15.31 -28.24 -5.22
N PHE A 39 -14.76 -29.44 -5.09
CA PHE A 39 -13.34 -29.62 -4.83
C PHE A 39 -12.47 -29.13 -6.00
N ALA A 40 -12.88 -29.41 -7.24
CA ALA A 40 -12.19 -28.97 -8.45
C ALA A 40 -12.20 -27.43 -8.59
N GLU A 41 -13.33 -26.77 -8.33
CA GLU A 41 -13.39 -25.30 -8.30
C GLU A 41 -12.47 -24.72 -7.23
N ILE A 42 -12.46 -25.30 -6.03
CA ILE A 42 -11.63 -24.79 -4.93
C ILE A 42 -10.14 -24.97 -5.26
N ILE A 43 -9.75 -26.10 -5.85
CA ILE A 43 -8.38 -26.29 -6.35
C ILE A 43 -8.05 -25.21 -7.39
N MET A 44 -8.93 -24.95 -8.34
CA MET A 44 -8.70 -23.91 -9.36
C MET A 44 -8.56 -22.52 -8.74
N TYR A 45 -9.41 -22.14 -7.78
CA TYR A 45 -9.32 -20.86 -7.08
C TYR A 45 -8.08 -20.72 -6.20
N CYS A 46 -7.60 -21.82 -5.61
CA CYS A 46 -6.42 -21.81 -4.75
C CYS A 46 -5.11 -21.86 -5.55
N PHE A 47 -5.05 -22.70 -6.59
CA PHE A 47 -3.83 -22.95 -7.35
C PHE A 47 -3.62 -21.98 -8.49
N TYR A 48 -4.68 -21.50 -9.15
CA TYR A 48 -4.51 -20.60 -10.31
C TYR A 48 -3.80 -19.29 -9.94
N PRO A 49 -4.21 -18.57 -8.87
CA PRO A 49 -3.54 -17.33 -8.51
C PRO A 49 -2.11 -17.58 -8.02
N TYR A 50 -1.87 -18.70 -7.31
CA TYR A 50 -0.55 -19.09 -6.84
C TYR A 50 0.39 -19.45 -7.99
N ALA A 51 -0.09 -20.18 -9.00
CA ALA A 51 0.65 -20.52 -10.20
C ALA A 51 1.01 -19.25 -10.99
N THR A 52 0.07 -18.32 -11.18
CA THR A 52 0.40 -17.02 -11.79
C THR A 52 1.43 -16.27 -10.96
N LEU A 53 1.33 -16.27 -9.63
CA LEU A 53 2.25 -15.53 -8.76
C LEU A 53 3.67 -16.12 -8.82
N LEU A 54 3.83 -17.45 -8.86
CA LEU A 54 5.13 -18.11 -9.07
C LEU A 54 5.71 -17.88 -10.46
N LEU A 55 4.85 -17.86 -11.49
CA LEU A 55 5.28 -17.54 -12.86
C LEU A 55 5.70 -16.07 -12.98
N SER A 56 5.12 -15.17 -12.16
CA SER A 56 5.54 -13.77 -12.14
C SER A 56 6.77 -13.49 -11.30
N SER A 57 7.02 -14.23 -10.22
CA SER A 57 8.21 -14.01 -9.39
C SER A 57 9.50 -14.44 -10.10
N SER A 58 9.39 -15.25 -11.15
CA SER A 58 10.51 -15.64 -12.02
C SER A 58 10.74 -14.67 -13.18
N TYR A 59 9.78 -13.78 -13.48
CA TYR A 59 9.87 -12.77 -14.52
C TYR A 59 9.86 -11.36 -13.93
N VAL A 60 11.07 -10.81 -13.79
CA VAL A 60 11.40 -9.38 -13.93
C VAL A 60 11.29 -8.48 -12.68
N ALA A 61 12.48 -8.01 -12.28
CA ALA A 61 12.71 -6.73 -11.65
C ALA A 61 12.39 -5.60 -12.64
N GLY A 62 11.15 -5.10 -12.64
CA GLY A 62 10.72 -4.03 -13.54
C GLY A 62 9.25 -3.68 -13.33
N SER A 63 8.99 -2.41 -13.04
CA SER A 63 7.80 -1.80 -12.42
C SER A 63 6.44 -1.91 -13.14
N GLY A 64 6.25 -2.81 -14.10
CA GLY A 64 5.03 -2.89 -14.93
C GLY A 64 3.97 -3.93 -14.53
N TRP A 65 4.36 -5.04 -13.91
CA TRP A 65 3.47 -6.22 -13.76
C TRP A 65 2.43 -6.10 -12.65
N ASP A 66 2.59 -5.13 -11.74
CA ASP A 66 1.65 -4.88 -10.65
C ASP A 66 0.22 -4.59 -11.14
N MET A 67 0.06 -3.94 -12.30
CA MET A 67 -1.27 -3.64 -12.85
C MET A 67 -1.92 -4.88 -13.49
N PHE A 68 -1.14 -5.74 -14.14
CA PHE A 68 -1.66 -6.93 -14.80
C PHE A 68 -2.25 -7.93 -13.80
N PHE A 69 -1.55 -8.17 -12.67
CA PHE A 69 -2.06 -9.02 -11.60
C PHE A 69 -3.37 -8.52 -11.00
N MET A 70 -3.50 -7.21 -10.84
CA MET A 70 -4.72 -6.60 -10.35
C MET A 70 -5.86 -6.75 -11.36
N PHE A 71 -5.60 -6.58 -12.66
CA PHE A 71 -6.60 -6.82 -13.71
C PHE A 71 -7.08 -8.27 -13.74
N VAL A 72 -6.16 -9.25 -13.62
CA VAL A 72 -6.51 -10.67 -13.57
C VAL A 72 -7.37 -10.96 -12.34
N MET A 73 -6.99 -10.46 -11.15
CA MET A 73 -7.79 -10.64 -9.93
C MET A 73 -9.17 -9.99 -10.03
N ILE A 74 -9.27 -8.77 -10.58
CA ILE A 74 -10.52 -8.05 -10.78
C ILE A 74 -11.44 -8.76 -11.77
N MET A 75 -10.89 -9.37 -12.83
CA MET A 75 -11.66 -10.14 -13.81
C MET A 75 -12.14 -11.48 -13.25
N PHE A 76 -11.34 -12.14 -12.39
CA PHE A 76 -11.69 -13.43 -11.81
C PHE A 76 -12.78 -13.35 -10.74
N LEU A 77 -12.86 -12.26 -9.98
CA LEU A 77 -13.92 -12.04 -8.96
C LEU A 77 -15.35 -12.15 -9.53
N PRO A 78 -15.76 -11.41 -10.58
CA PRO A 78 -17.10 -11.51 -11.14
C PRO A 78 -17.34 -12.86 -11.84
N LEU A 79 -16.31 -13.42 -12.51
CA LEU A 79 -16.39 -14.77 -13.07
C LEU A 79 -16.69 -15.83 -11.99
N SER A 80 -16.07 -15.70 -10.81
CA SER A 80 -16.36 -16.57 -9.67
C SER A 80 -17.80 -16.46 -9.18
N PHE A 81 -18.34 -15.24 -9.18
CA PHE A 81 -19.70 -14.98 -8.76
C PHE A 81 -20.71 -15.53 -9.77
N ILE A 82 -20.43 -15.38 -11.07
CA ILE A 82 -21.26 -15.88 -12.17
C ILE A 82 -21.33 -17.41 -12.15
N ILE A 83 -20.22 -18.10 -11.84
CA ILE A 83 -20.20 -19.57 -11.82
C ILE A 83 -20.80 -20.13 -10.53
N SER A 84 -20.56 -19.49 -9.38
CA SER A 84 -21.07 -19.96 -8.08
C SER A 84 -22.54 -19.63 -7.82
N ALA A 85 -23.07 -18.52 -8.34
CA ALA A 85 -24.45 -18.10 -8.11
C ALA A 85 -25.51 -19.12 -8.60
N PRO A 86 -25.40 -19.73 -9.79
CA PRO A 86 -26.32 -20.79 -10.24
C PRO A 86 -26.29 -22.02 -9.34
N ILE A 87 -25.10 -22.41 -8.85
CA ILE A 87 -24.92 -23.57 -7.97
C ILE A 87 -25.64 -23.29 -6.64
N ILE A 88 -25.40 -22.12 -6.05
CA ILE A 88 -26.06 -21.68 -4.81
C ILE A 88 -27.58 -21.64 -5.01
N PHE A 89 -28.05 -21.03 -6.10
CA PHE A 89 -29.48 -20.94 -6.42
C PHE A 89 -30.13 -22.32 -6.59
N PHE A 90 -29.45 -23.27 -7.24
CA PHE A 90 -29.93 -24.63 -7.42
C PHE A 90 -30.08 -25.36 -6.08
N PHE A 91 -29.11 -25.21 -5.17
CA PHE A 91 -29.21 -25.74 -3.80
C PHE A 91 -30.38 -25.13 -3.03
N PHE A 92 -30.63 -23.83 -3.18
CA PHE A 92 -31.80 -23.19 -2.59
C PHE A 92 -33.10 -23.77 -3.16
N ARG A 93 -33.18 -23.95 -4.48
CA ARG A 93 -34.39 -24.45 -5.16
C ARG A 93 -34.70 -25.91 -4.85
N SER A 94 -33.67 -26.77 -4.79
CA SER A 94 -33.83 -28.21 -4.54
C SER A 94 -34.39 -28.50 -3.15
N ASN A 95 -34.00 -27.70 -2.14
CA ASN A 95 -34.47 -27.87 -0.77
C ASN A 95 -35.93 -27.44 -0.54
N VAL A 96 -36.54 -26.63 -1.42
CA VAL A 96 -37.93 -26.16 -1.27
C VAL A 96 -38.95 -27.28 -1.56
N LYS A 97 -38.62 -28.25 -2.42
CA LYS A 97 -39.59 -29.26 -2.87
C LYS A 97 -39.83 -30.42 -1.90
N GLN A 98 -39.01 -30.62 -0.87
CA GLN A 98 -39.09 -31.83 -0.03
C GLN A 98 -39.97 -31.75 1.23
N GLY A 99 -40.73 -30.67 1.47
CA GLY A 99 -41.73 -30.62 2.56
C GLY A 99 -41.21 -30.76 4.01
N ASN A 100 -39.94 -31.10 4.20
CA ASN A 100 -39.29 -31.21 5.49
C ASN A 100 -38.87 -29.82 5.98
N TYR A 101 -39.82 -29.13 6.61
CA TYR A 101 -39.71 -27.79 7.19
C TYR A 101 -38.84 -27.72 8.47
N ILE A 102 -38.19 -28.83 8.87
CA ILE A 102 -37.45 -28.92 10.13
C ILE A 102 -36.06 -28.29 10.00
N LYS A 103 -35.91 -27.14 10.67
CA LYS A 103 -34.66 -26.45 11.10
C LYS A 103 -33.80 -25.78 10.01
N SER A 104 -34.45 -25.18 9.01
CA SER A 104 -33.85 -24.28 8.01
C SER A 104 -33.11 -23.05 8.60
N ARG A 105 -33.43 -22.66 9.84
CA ARG A 105 -32.89 -21.43 10.46
C ARG A 105 -31.36 -21.46 10.64
N THR A 106 -30.80 -22.61 11.05
CA THR A 106 -29.36 -22.72 11.32
C THR A 106 -28.53 -22.62 10.04
N ILE A 107 -29.01 -23.18 8.92
CA ILE A 107 -28.30 -23.13 7.63
C ILE A 107 -28.30 -21.70 7.08
N LYS A 108 -29.43 -20.98 7.16
CA LYS A 108 -29.50 -19.58 6.72
C LYS A 108 -28.55 -18.68 7.53
N ILE A 109 -28.47 -18.90 8.85
CA ILE A 109 -27.55 -18.15 9.73
C ILE A 109 -26.09 -18.49 9.39
N ALA A 110 -25.76 -19.77 9.20
CA ALA A 110 -24.40 -20.19 8.83
C ALA A 110 -23.97 -19.62 7.48
N LEU A 111 -24.87 -19.64 6.48
CA LEU A 111 -24.58 -19.07 5.16
C LEU A 111 -24.39 -17.55 5.23
N GLY A 112 -25.25 -16.84 5.98
CA GLY A 112 -25.13 -15.40 6.18
C GLY A 112 -23.83 -15.02 6.89
N ALA A 113 -23.46 -15.76 7.95
CA ALA A 113 -22.22 -15.55 8.67
C ALA A 113 -20.98 -15.79 7.77
N PHE A 114 -21.03 -16.80 6.90
CA PHE A 114 -19.96 -17.10 5.96
C PHE A 114 -19.77 -15.98 4.92
N VAL A 115 -20.86 -15.47 4.34
CA VAL A 115 -20.80 -14.33 3.41
C VAL A 115 -20.24 -13.09 4.10
N LEU A 116 -20.69 -12.81 5.33
CA LEU A 116 -20.18 -11.67 6.11
C LEU A 116 -18.67 -11.81 6.41
N LEU A 117 -18.21 -13.02 6.75
CA LEU A 117 -16.80 -13.32 6.98
C LEU A 117 -15.96 -13.10 5.71
N LEU A 118 -16.43 -13.57 4.55
CA LEU A 118 -15.74 -13.36 3.27
C LEU A 118 -15.63 -11.88 2.92
N LEU A 119 -16.68 -11.09 3.15
CA LEU A 119 -16.62 -9.63 2.97
C LEU A 119 -15.59 -9.00 3.92
N PHE A 120 -15.60 -9.38 5.20
CA PHE A 120 -14.62 -8.88 6.18
C PHE A 120 -13.17 -9.21 5.82
N LEU A 121 -12.91 -10.38 5.23
CA LEU A 121 -11.55 -10.80 4.85
C LEU A 121 -11.07 -10.17 3.55
N THR A 122 -11.98 -9.90 2.61
CA THR A 122 -11.62 -9.38 1.27
C THR A 122 -11.48 -7.86 1.24
N VAL A 123 -12.27 -7.13 2.03
CA VAL A 123 -12.28 -5.66 2.03
C VAL A 123 -10.92 -5.03 2.38
N PRO A 124 -10.19 -5.42 3.43
CA PRO A 124 -8.91 -4.78 3.78
C PRO A 124 -7.84 -4.95 2.68
N SER A 125 -7.83 -6.13 2.05
CA SER A 125 -6.92 -6.43 0.94
C SER A 125 -7.24 -5.57 -0.29
N LEU A 126 -8.53 -5.33 -0.53
CA LEU A 126 -9.00 -4.49 -1.64
C LEU A 126 -8.60 -3.02 -1.43
N VAL A 127 -8.74 -2.50 -0.20
CA VAL A 127 -8.39 -1.11 0.14
C VAL A 127 -6.92 -0.81 -0.12
N LEU A 128 -6.02 -1.72 0.29
CA LEU A 128 -4.57 -1.61 0.03
C LEU A 128 -4.25 -1.61 -1.47
N GLY A 129 -4.90 -2.49 -2.24
CA GLY A 129 -4.74 -2.53 -3.69
C GLY A 129 -5.21 -1.24 -4.37
N LEU A 130 -6.39 -0.75 -3.97
CA LEU A 130 -6.97 0.48 -4.51
C LEU A 130 -6.12 1.72 -4.21
N ALA A 131 -5.51 1.81 -3.02
CA ALA A 131 -4.60 2.92 -2.68
C ALA A 131 -3.41 3.00 -3.66
N LYS A 132 -2.84 1.85 -4.02
CA LYS A 132 -1.70 1.75 -4.95
C LYS A 132 -2.06 2.15 -6.38
N VAL A 133 -3.26 1.81 -6.84
CA VAL A 133 -3.71 2.09 -8.23
C VAL A 133 -4.21 3.51 -8.38
N THR A 134 -5.06 3.96 -7.46
CA THR A 134 -5.70 5.28 -7.57
C THR A 134 -4.71 6.41 -7.31
N LYS A 135 -3.60 6.11 -6.58
CA LYS A 135 -2.63 7.12 -6.11
C LYS A 135 -3.33 8.24 -5.32
N VAL A 136 -4.50 7.98 -4.75
CA VAL A 136 -5.26 8.98 -4.00
C VAL A 136 -4.78 8.94 -2.54
N PRO A 137 -4.24 10.03 -1.98
CA PRO A 137 -3.59 10.02 -0.67
C PRO A 137 -4.57 9.78 0.49
N GLU A 138 -5.86 10.02 0.29
CA GLU A 138 -6.90 9.76 1.29
C GLU A 138 -6.99 8.27 1.64
N PHE A 139 -6.69 7.36 0.70
CA PHE A 139 -6.66 5.93 1.01
C PHE A 139 -5.50 5.55 1.92
N CYS A 140 -4.38 6.27 1.90
CA CYS A 140 -3.29 6.03 2.84
C CYS A 140 -3.67 6.42 4.29
N LYS A 141 -4.75 7.20 4.47
CA LYS A 141 -5.27 7.57 5.79
C LYS A 141 -6.18 6.48 6.37
N LEU A 142 -6.77 5.65 5.51
CA LEU A 142 -7.66 4.57 5.92
C LEU A 142 -6.81 3.37 6.35
N GLU A 143 -6.98 2.95 7.60
CA GLU A 143 -6.50 1.67 8.16
C GLU A 143 -4.98 1.46 8.28
N LEU A 144 -4.14 2.39 7.83
CA LEU A 144 -2.69 2.30 8.02
C LEU A 144 -2.21 3.12 9.22
N THR A 145 -1.48 2.46 10.13
CA THR A 145 -0.77 3.11 11.24
C THR A 145 0.74 2.92 11.09
N GLY A 146 1.52 3.81 11.71
CA GLY A 146 2.98 3.71 11.77
C GLY A 146 3.68 3.69 10.39
N SER A 147 4.59 2.75 10.21
CA SER A 147 5.48 2.65 9.04
C SER A 147 4.74 2.35 7.74
N ALA A 148 3.67 1.57 7.78
CA ALA A 148 2.90 1.23 6.58
C ALA A 148 2.25 2.48 5.96
N ARG A 149 1.75 3.40 6.80
CA ARG A 149 1.20 4.68 6.35
C ARG A 149 2.28 5.57 5.74
N ALA A 150 3.45 5.66 6.38
CA ALA A 150 4.57 6.46 5.89
C ALA A 150 5.05 5.97 4.50
N ASN A 151 5.14 4.65 4.31
CA ASN A 151 5.53 4.04 3.03
C ASN A 151 4.47 4.28 1.93
N CYS A 152 3.18 4.22 2.28
CA CYS A 152 2.09 4.53 1.35
C CYS A 152 2.20 5.97 0.84
N LEU A 153 2.32 6.93 1.78
CA LEU A 153 2.45 8.34 1.46
C LEU A 153 3.72 8.65 0.63
N ASP A 154 4.84 7.97 0.92
CA ASP A 154 6.12 8.18 0.21
C ASP A 154 6.01 7.78 -1.26
N LYS A 155 5.32 6.67 -1.52
CA LYS A 155 5.11 6.20 -2.88
C LYS A 155 4.15 7.12 -3.65
N VAL A 156 3.05 7.53 -3.02
CA VAL A 156 2.07 8.43 -3.65
C VAL A 156 2.67 9.80 -3.94
N SER A 157 3.45 10.37 -3.00
CA SER A 157 4.07 11.68 -3.16
C SER A 157 5.12 11.69 -4.26
N LYS A 158 5.97 10.66 -4.36
CA LYS A 158 6.97 10.51 -5.44
C LYS A 158 6.32 10.34 -6.80
N ASP A 159 5.26 9.55 -6.89
CA ASP A 159 4.56 9.27 -8.14
C ASP A 159 3.81 10.48 -8.70
N LYS A 160 3.27 11.34 -7.82
CA LYS A 160 2.50 12.53 -8.20
C LYS A 160 3.31 13.82 -8.20
N SER A 161 4.48 13.82 -7.54
CA SER A 161 5.24 15.03 -7.22
C SER A 161 4.36 16.12 -6.57
N ASP A 162 3.43 15.70 -5.71
CA ASP A 162 2.43 16.53 -5.04
C ASP A 162 2.86 16.82 -3.60
N THR A 163 3.07 18.10 -3.30
CA THR A 163 3.50 18.59 -1.99
C THR A 163 2.40 18.53 -0.95
N ALA A 164 1.12 18.58 -1.36
CA ALA A 164 0.00 18.44 -0.43
C ALA A 164 0.00 17.06 0.24
N THR A 165 0.38 16.02 -0.49
CA THR A 165 0.55 14.66 0.07
C THR A 165 1.64 14.62 1.15
N CYS A 166 2.72 15.39 1.03
CA CYS A 166 3.77 15.46 2.05
C CYS A 166 3.28 16.07 3.37
N LEU A 167 2.25 16.92 3.35
CA LEU A 167 1.70 17.52 4.57
C LEU A 167 0.95 16.51 5.46
N LEU A 168 0.61 15.33 4.92
CA LEU A 168 -0.13 14.26 5.60
C LEU A 168 0.73 13.38 6.53
N TYR A 169 2.06 13.54 6.51
CA TYR A 169 2.95 12.83 7.43
C TYR A 169 2.76 13.30 8.87
N SER A 170 2.98 12.41 9.83
CA SER A 170 2.89 12.77 11.25
C SER A 170 4.14 13.48 11.76
N HIS A 171 5.34 13.03 11.34
CA HIS A 171 6.60 13.56 11.84
C HIS A 171 7.10 14.74 10.97
N PRO A 172 7.51 15.88 11.57
CA PRO A 172 8.04 17.02 10.80
C PRO A 172 9.26 16.71 9.92
N GLY A 173 10.12 15.76 10.34
CA GLY A 173 11.28 15.33 9.56
C GLY A 173 10.86 14.64 8.26
N ASP A 174 9.85 13.77 8.31
CA ASP A 174 9.33 13.08 7.12
C ASP A 174 8.66 14.06 6.15
N LYS A 175 7.91 15.05 6.67
CA LYS A 175 7.36 16.14 5.84
C LYS A 175 8.47 16.86 5.08
N THR A 176 9.53 17.24 5.79
CA THR A 176 10.67 17.96 5.23
C THR A 176 11.40 17.13 4.18
N ASN A 177 11.64 15.84 4.46
CA ASN A 177 12.26 14.92 3.51
C ASN A 177 11.42 14.74 2.24
N CYS A 178 10.11 14.57 2.39
CA CYS A 178 9.18 14.39 1.29
C CYS A 178 9.17 15.63 0.37
N VAL A 179 8.98 16.83 0.94
CA VAL A 179 8.97 18.09 0.19
C VAL A 179 10.32 18.35 -0.50
N PHE A 180 11.43 18.09 0.20
CA PHE A 180 12.77 18.20 -0.37
C PHE A 180 12.97 17.31 -1.60
N ASN A 181 12.54 16.05 -1.55
CA ASN A 181 12.65 15.14 -2.69
C ASN A 181 11.86 15.63 -3.90
N ILE A 182 10.67 16.20 -3.68
CA ILE A 182 9.85 16.81 -4.74
C ILE A 182 10.53 18.07 -5.29
N ALA A 183 11.10 18.91 -4.42
CA ALA A 183 11.83 20.11 -4.79
C ALA A 183 13.04 19.78 -5.68
N ILE A 184 13.80 18.74 -5.35
CA ILE A 184 14.88 18.21 -6.21
C ILE A 184 14.32 17.72 -7.54
N GLN A 185 13.29 16.88 -7.52
CA GLN A 185 12.74 16.28 -8.72
C GLN A 185 12.21 17.33 -9.71
N LYS A 186 11.61 18.40 -9.20
CA LYS A 186 11.09 19.53 -9.99
C LYS A 186 12.10 20.64 -10.24
N ASP A 187 13.30 20.52 -9.68
CA ASP A 187 14.34 21.54 -9.71
C ASP A 187 13.88 22.92 -9.15
N ASP A 188 12.90 22.95 -8.25
CA ASP A 188 12.25 24.18 -7.78
C ASP A 188 12.38 24.34 -6.26
N ALA A 189 13.22 25.30 -5.83
CA ALA A 189 13.43 25.59 -4.41
C ALA A 189 12.22 26.28 -3.75
N SER A 190 11.35 26.94 -4.51
CA SER A 190 10.16 27.62 -3.95
C SER A 190 9.19 26.63 -3.31
N ILE A 191 9.23 25.36 -3.70
CA ILE A 191 8.47 24.27 -3.08
C ILE A 191 8.77 24.14 -1.57
N CYS A 192 9.97 24.50 -1.12
CA CYS A 192 10.31 24.48 0.31
C CYS A 192 9.49 25.46 1.16
N TYR A 193 8.87 26.49 0.56
CA TYR A 193 7.98 27.42 1.28
C TYR A 193 6.69 26.76 1.78
N VAL A 194 6.31 25.59 1.25
CA VAL A 194 5.13 24.83 1.72
C VAL A 194 5.28 24.38 3.19
N ILE A 195 6.49 24.35 3.73
CA ILE A 195 6.76 24.01 5.13
C ILE A 195 6.83 25.29 5.96
N GLU A 196 5.79 25.61 6.73
CA GLU A 196 5.77 26.85 7.53
C GLU A 196 6.87 26.92 8.60
N ARG A 197 7.21 25.79 9.22
CA ARG A 197 8.22 25.71 10.29
C ARG A 197 9.40 24.88 9.84
N ASN A 198 10.60 25.43 9.97
CA ASN A 198 11.86 24.77 9.62
C ASN A 198 12.07 24.50 8.12
N ASN A 199 11.51 25.34 7.23
CA ASN A 199 11.82 25.32 5.79
C ASN A 199 13.32 25.50 5.49
N TYR A 200 14.08 26.12 6.39
CA TYR A 200 15.54 26.30 6.24
C TYR A 200 16.27 24.97 6.00
N ASN A 201 15.82 23.85 6.57
CA ASN A 201 16.40 22.53 6.32
C ASN A 201 16.18 22.06 4.88
N CYS A 202 15.02 22.38 4.29
CA CYS A 202 14.71 22.06 2.91
C CYS A 202 15.57 22.91 1.96
N PHE A 203 15.61 24.23 2.17
CA PHE A 203 16.45 25.15 1.39
C PHE A 203 17.93 24.80 1.49
N GLN A 204 18.44 24.55 2.69
CA GLN A 204 19.82 24.17 2.90
C GLN A 204 20.19 22.91 2.10
N ARG A 205 19.39 21.84 2.21
CA ARG A 205 19.65 20.60 1.47
C ARG A 205 19.55 20.79 -0.04
N MET A 206 18.62 21.62 -0.51
CA MET A 206 18.50 21.99 -1.93
C MET A 206 19.77 22.73 -2.40
N ALA A 207 20.21 23.70 -1.62
CA ALA A 207 21.42 24.48 -1.89
C ALA A 207 22.64 23.55 -2.01
N PHE A 208 22.80 22.58 -1.11
CA PHE A 208 23.85 21.56 -1.19
C PHE A 208 23.72 20.65 -2.41
N ALA A 209 22.53 20.12 -2.66
CA ALA A 209 22.31 19.20 -3.77
C ALA A 209 22.62 19.85 -5.12
N LYS A 210 22.35 21.15 -5.25
CA LYS A 210 22.63 21.93 -6.47
C LYS A 210 23.96 22.69 -6.45
N ASN A 211 24.64 22.73 -5.30
CA ASN A 211 25.80 23.59 -5.06
C ASN A 211 25.55 25.07 -5.40
N ASP A 212 24.35 25.57 -5.06
CA ASP A 212 23.86 26.91 -5.41
C ASP A 212 23.62 27.76 -4.17
N THR A 213 24.46 28.77 -3.96
CA THR A 213 24.39 29.70 -2.82
C THR A 213 23.18 30.62 -2.86
N SER A 214 22.60 30.87 -4.05
CA SER A 214 21.41 31.71 -4.17
C SER A 214 20.19 31.10 -3.46
N ILE A 215 20.16 29.77 -3.30
CA ILE A 215 19.10 29.08 -2.56
C ILE A 215 19.19 29.39 -1.06
N CYS A 216 20.39 29.60 -0.50
CA CYS A 216 20.52 30.02 0.89
C CYS A 216 19.95 31.43 1.15
N GLU A 217 19.94 32.30 0.14
CA GLU A 217 19.36 33.65 0.24
C GLU A 217 17.85 33.63 0.48
N LEU A 218 17.17 32.52 0.14
CA LEU A 218 15.74 32.29 0.36
C LEU A 218 15.38 32.01 1.83
N ILE A 219 16.38 31.76 2.68
CA ILE A 219 16.18 31.51 4.12
C ILE A 219 15.99 32.85 4.85
N GLU A 220 14.81 33.06 5.42
CA GLU A 220 14.45 34.30 6.13
C GLU A 220 15.28 34.55 7.40
N ARG A 221 15.60 33.46 8.11
CA ARG A 221 16.38 33.52 9.35
C ARG A 221 17.86 33.74 9.03
N THR A 222 18.37 34.93 9.35
CA THR A 222 19.75 35.34 9.07
C THR A 222 20.78 34.34 9.59
N ASP A 223 20.62 33.83 10.82
CA ASP A 223 21.52 32.84 11.43
C ASP A 223 21.57 31.52 10.63
N MET A 224 20.41 31.05 10.16
CA MET A 224 20.31 29.82 9.36
C MET A 224 20.79 30.02 7.92
N LYS A 225 20.57 31.21 7.35
CA LYS A 225 21.08 31.61 6.04
C LYS A 225 22.61 31.63 6.03
N GLU A 226 23.22 32.28 7.02
CA GLU A 226 24.68 32.33 7.20
C GLU A 226 25.25 30.93 7.40
N TYR A 227 24.58 30.08 8.19
CA TYR A 227 24.96 28.68 8.35
C TYR A 227 24.92 27.90 7.02
N CYS A 228 23.87 28.09 6.21
CA CYS A 228 23.74 27.49 4.87
C CYS A 228 24.90 27.89 3.95
N LEU A 229 25.18 29.19 3.86
CA LEU A 229 26.29 29.73 3.05
C LEU A 229 27.64 29.18 3.52
N CYS A 230 27.89 29.19 4.84
CA CYS A 230 29.13 28.70 5.43
C CYS A 230 29.37 27.22 5.06
N MET A 231 28.33 26.39 5.10
CA MET A 231 28.47 24.98 4.79
C MET A 231 28.68 24.69 3.29
N LEU A 232 28.10 25.50 2.40
CA LEU A 232 28.36 25.37 0.95
C LEU A 232 29.81 25.70 0.60
N ILE A 233 30.37 26.74 1.23
CA ILE A 233 31.77 27.12 1.04
C ILE A 233 32.68 25.97 1.51
N LYS A 234 32.40 25.39 2.69
CA LYS A 234 33.13 24.22 3.20
C LYS A 234 33.00 22.96 2.36
N GLY A 235 31.86 22.74 1.70
CA GLY A 235 31.63 21.55 0.89
C GLY A 235 32.54 21.47 -0.34
N LYS A 236 33.14 22.60 -0.77
CA LYS A 236 34.02 22.67 -1.94
C LYS A 236 35.47 22.30 -1.63
N ASP A 237 35.92 22.56 -0.40
CA ASP A 237 37.31 22.36 -0.01
C ASP A 237 37.40 21.38 1.17
N LYS A 238 38.20 20.33 1.02
CA LYS A 238 38.42 19.29 2.04
C LYS A 238 38.63 19.88 3.45
N TRP A 239 37.59 19.82 4.28
CA TRP A 239 37.56 19.85 5.75
C TRP A 239 38.46 20.87 6.51
N GLU A 240 38.90 21.98 5.91
CA GLU A 240 39.45 23.06 6.72
C GLU A 240 38.34 23.62 7.63
N TYR A 241 38.59 23.53 8.93
CA TYR A 241 37.69 23.92 10.01
C TYR A 241 37.43 25.44 9.99
N CYS A 242 36.59 25.94 9.08
CA CYS A 242 36.05 27.29 9.27
C CYS A 242 35.08 27.23 10.47
N ASN A 243 35.43 27.84 11.60
CA ASN A 243 34.49 28.00 12.71
C ASN A 243 33.39 28.98 12.26
N CYS A 244 32.22 28.47 11.88
CA CYS A 244 31.05 29.32 11.65
C CYS A 244 30.55 29.82 13.01
N GLN A 245 31.22 30.81 13.59
CA GLN A 245 30.75 31.44 14.82
C GLN A 245 29.65 32.44 14.50
N VAL A 246 28.43 32.09 14.88
CA VAL A 246 27.27 32.98 14.87
C VAL A 246 27.41 33.93 16.07
N GLY A 247 28.17 35.00 15.87
CA GLY A 247 28.51 36.00 16.90
C GLY A 247 28.22 37.42 16.41
N SER A 248 27.38 38.13 17.15
CA SER A 248 26.83 39.47 16.89
C SER A 248 27.78 40.47 16.21
N ASN A 249 27.33 40.99 15.06
CA ASN A 249 27.76 42.26 14.44
C ASN A 249 29.13 42.29 13.75
N LYS A 250 29.35 41.40 12.79
CA LYS A 250 30.05 41.60 11.48
C LYS A 250 30.61 40.25 11.04
N TYR A 251 29.97 39.64 10.06
CA TYR A 251 30.53 38.48 9.39
C TYR A 251 31.67 38.92 8.46
N SER A 252 32.90 38.74 8.91
CA SER A 252 34.03 38.47 8.03
C SER A 252 34.35 36.99 8.20
N PRO A 253 34.18 36.13 7.19
CA PRO A 253 34.64 34.75 7.28
C PRO A 253 36.16 34.77 7.44
N SER A 254 36.67 34.69 8.67
CA SER A 254 38.08 34.41 8.90
C SER A 254 38.30 32.91 8.72
N CYS A 255 38.21 32.44 7.48
CA CYS A 255 38.81 31.17 7.11
C CYS A 255 40.33 31.42 7.08
N LYS A 256 41.03 31.00 8.12
CA LYS A 256 42.49 30.96 8.10
C LYS A 256 42.89 29.77 7.22
N SER A 257 43.41 30.03 6.04
CA SER A 257 44.18 29.04 5.29
C SER A 257 45.46 28.78 6.08
N ASN A 258 45.77 27.52 6.37
CA ASN A 258 47.11 27.16 6.86
C ASN A 258 48.16 27.23 5.73
#